data_AF-A0A239ZWQ9-F1
#
_entry.id   AF-A0A239ZWQ9-F1
#
_cell.length_a   1.000
_cell.length_b   1.000
_cell.length_c   1.000
_cell.angle_alpha   90.00
_cell.angle_beta   90.00
_cell.angle_gamma   90.00
#
_symmetry.space_group_name_H-M   'P 1'
#
loop_
_entity.id
_entity.type
_entity.pdbx_description
1 polymer ?
#
loop_
_entity_poly.entity_id
_entity_poly.type
_entity_poly.pdbx_seq_one_letter_code
_entity_poly.pdbx_strand_id
1 'polypeptide(L)'
;MISVFDTNPVVFESTDRILTVSYNGVLCKDANGQVITDIDFDDVNELHLTRYLNSNSNYTITFRDHNWKNIEGQDLDTDRKEFNAGHNIRETKAIIAAFARHKLTADFPANLDTLQLPLDYSYMGKREITIKNGVISNGKVDIPINEIRRVVCASNGTISKLLVYKEEKPSSFLKKIFDSPDMKITLNAITLPLLESIVTRNTGHGIDFTRGNGFDQKDSNYIIIRYLDSGFFLEKDGTATTEWQKTAAETTAKFNYDVKTLLV
;
A
#
# COMPACT_ATOMS: atom_id res chain seq x y z
N MET A 1 -13.44 -2.60 -6.24
CA MET A 1 -12.48 -3.67 -6.01
C MET A 1 -13.05 -4.67 -5.05
N ILE A 2 -12.75 -5.95 -5.25
CA ILE A 2 -13.24 -7.03 -4.38
C ILE A 2 -12.35 -7.19 -3.16
N SER A 3 -12.95 -7.37 -1.99
CA SER A 3 -12.22 -7.60 -0.76
C SER A 3 -12.96 -8.53 0.19
N VAL A 4 -12.21 -9.31 0.98
CA VAL A 4 -12.78 -10.15 2.06
C VAL A 4 -13.50 -9.32 3.12
N PHE A 5 -13.16 -8.04 3.25
CA PHE A 5 -13.74 -7.11 4.21
C PHE A 5 -15.10 -6.52 3.77
N ASP A 6 -15.57 -6.81 2.55
CA ASP A 6 -16.85 -6.29 2.03
C ASP A 6 -18.08 -6.94 2.70
N THR A 7 -17.91 -8.09 3.35
CA THR A 7 -19.02 -8.87 3.94
C THR A 7 -18.90 -8.98 5.45
N ASN A 8 -17.74 -9.40 5.97
CA ASN A 8 -17.55 -9.63 7.40
C ASN A 8 -16.18 -9.09 7.85
N PRO A 9 -16.07 -8.66 9.11
CA PRO A 9 -14.76 -8.42 9.70
C PRO A 9 -13.97 -9.72 9.80
N VAL A 10 -12.65 -9.60 9.72
CA VAL A 10 -11.70 -10.67 9.99
C VAL A 10 -11.30 -10.59 11.46
N VAL A 11 -11.35 -11.72 12.16
CA VAL A 11 -11.02 -11.82 13.58
C VAL A 11 -9.79 -12.70 13.75
N PHE A 12 -8.77 -12.17 14.43
CA PHE A 12 -7.59 -12.91 14.88
C PHE A 12 -7.69 -13.07 16.39
N GLU A 13 -7.80 -14.31 16.84
CA GLU A 13 -7.84 -14.66 18.26
C GLU A 13 -6.49 -15.21 18.71
N SER A 14 -5.95 -14.64 19.78
CA SER A 14 -4.82 -15.18 20.52
C SER A 14 -5.16 -15.29 22.00
N THR A 15 -4.33 -16.01 22.74
CA THR A 15 -4.50 -16.21 24.19
C THR A 15 -4.51 -14.90 24.99
N ASP A 16 -3.92 -13.84 24.43
CA ASP A 16 -3.72 -12.55 25.10
C ASP A 16 -4.51 -11.39 24.49
N ARG A 17 -5.13 -11.57 23.31
CA ARG A 17 -5.94 -10.53 22.66
C ARG A 17 -6.91 -11.06 21.59
N ILE A 18 -7.87 -10.22 21.24
CA ILE A 18 -8.72 -10.36 20.06
C ILE A 18 -8.53 -9.13 19.18
N LEU A 19 -8.06 -9.34 17.95
CA LEU A 19 -7.91 -8.30 16.92
C LEU A 19 -9.00 -8.48 15.87
N THR A 20 -9.84 -7.45 15.71
CA THR A 20 -10.89 -7.38 14.70
C THR A 20 -10.52 -6.36 13.65
N VAL A 21 -10.45 -6.77 12.38
CA VAL A 21 -10.17 -5.91 11.24
C VAL A 21 -11.40 -5.88 10.35
N SER A 22 -11.96 -4.70 10.14
CA SER A 22 -13.16 -4.48 9.34
C SER A 22 -12.89 -3.50 8.20
N TYR A 23 -13.86 -3.34 7.31
CA TYR A 23 -13.82 -2.32 6.27
C TYR A 23 -13.57 -0.91 6.85
N ASN A 24 -14.21 -0.57 7.97
CA ASN A 24 -14.15 0.78 8.54
C ASN A 24 -12.97 1.01 9.49
N GLY A 25 -12.28 -0.04 9.95
CA GLY A 25 -11.32 0.17 11.04
C GLY A 25 -10.85 -1.09 11.75
N VAL A 26 -10.10 -0.86 12.83
CA VAL A 26 -9.44 -1.90 13.62
C VAL A 26 -9.81 -1.75 15.10
N LEU A 27 -10.20 -2.85 15.72
CA LEU A 27 -10.45 -2.95 17.16
C LEU A 27 -9.61 -4.08 17.75
N CYS A 28 -8.77 -3.77 18.74
CA CYS A 28 -7.97 -4.73 19.48
C CYS A 28 -8.32 -4.68 20.96
N LYS A 29 -8.69 -5.81 21.55
CA LYS A 29 -8.94 -5.97 22.98
C LYS A 29 -7.97 -6.97 23.59
N ASP A 30 -7.53 -6.74 24.82
CA ASP A 30 -6.74 -7.71 25.58
C ASP A 30 -7.61 -8.91 26.05
N ALA A 31 -6.98 -9.89 26.72
CA ALA A 31 -7.68 -11.06 27.28
C ALA A 31 -8.74 -10.72 28.35
N ASN A 32 -8.69 -9.53 28.95
CA ASN A 32 -9.69 -9.06 29.93
C ASN A 32 -10.81 -8.25 29.26
N GLY A 33 -10.76 -8.07 27.93
CA GLY A 33 -11.71 -7.27 27.17
C GLY A 33 -11.42 -5.77 27.19
N GLN A 34 -10.31 -5.33 27.78
CA GLN A 34 -9.88 -3.93 27.74
C GLN A 34 -9.43 -3.56 26.33
N VAL A 35 -9.89 -2.41 25.84
CA VAL A 35 -9.50 -1.88 24.53
C VAL A 35 -8.04 -1.44 24.58
N ILE A 36 -7.23 -2.01 23.68
CA ILE A 36 -5.83 -1.63 23.44
C ILE A 36 -5.76 -0.61 22.29
N THR A 37 -6.51 -0.86 21.22
CA THR A 37 -6.55 -0.02 20.02
C THR A 37 -7.98 0.00 19.50
N ASP A 38 -8.47 1.17 19.14
CA ASP A 38 -9.77 1.39 18.48
C ASP A 38 -9.61 2.52 17.47
N ILE A 39 -9.53 2.15 16.21
CA ILE A 39 -9.24 3.05 15.09
C ILE A 39 -10.38 2.99 14.09
N ASP A 40 -10.96 4.16 13.81
CA ASP A 40 -11.75 4.41 12.61
C ASP A 40 -10.79 4.85 11.49
N PHE A 41 -10.85 4.19 10.34
CA PHE A 41 -10.05 4.54 9.19
C PHE A 41 -10.42 5.90 8.60
N ASP A 42 -11.63 6.42 8.83
CA ASP A 42 -11.98 7.79 8.42
C ASP A 42 -11.07 8.82 9.07
N ASP A 43 -10.55 8.59 10.28
CA ASP A 43 -9.67 9.50 11.01
C ASP A 43 -8.18 9.37 10.64
N VAL A 44 -7.83 8.42 9.77
CA VAL A 44 -6.43 8.05 9.47
C VAL A 44 -6.02 8.43 8.04
N ASN A 45 -4.93 9.17 7.90
CA ASN A 45 -4.27 9.42 6.61
C ASN A 45 -3.25 8.33 6.24
N GLU A 46 -2.51 7.80 7.21
CA GLU A 46 -1.38 6.90 6.94
C GLU A 46 -1.25 5.81 8.02
N LEU A 47 -0.94 4.60 7.55
CA LEU A 47 -0.37 3.54 8.37
C LEU A 47 1.15 3.62 8.30
N HIS A 48 1.79 4.07 9.38
CA HIS A 48 3.24 4.08 9.48
C HIS A 48 3.73 2.73 10.03
N LEU A 49 4.41 1.95 9.19
CA LEU A 49 4.75 0.55 9.48
C LEU A 49 6.22 0.40 9.86
N THR A 50 6.47 0.22 11.16
CA THR A 50 7.82 0.04 11.69
C THR A 50 8.29 -1.40 11.50
N ARG A 51 9.52 -1.57 11.01
CA ARG A 51 10.20 -2.87 10.73
C ARG A 51 9.58 -3.75 9.63
N TYR A 52 8.51 -3.29 8.99
CA TYR A 52 7.71 -4.13 8.09
C TYR A 52 8.46 -4.59 6.83
N LEU A 53 9.41 -3.80 6.33
CA LEU A 53 10.17 -4.13 5.11
C LEU A 53 11.54 -4.74 5.38
N ASN A 54 11.97 -4.86 6.65
CA ASN A 54 13.31 -5.33 7.01
C ASN A 54 13.30 -6.39 8.15
N SER A 55 12.13 -6.92 8.49
CA SER A 55 11.97 -7.96 9.51
C SER A 55 10.89 -8.98 9.13
N ASN A 56 10.98 -10.20 9.69
CA ASN A 56 9.97 -11.25 9.56
C ASN A 56 9.41 -11.71 10.92
N SER A 57 9.44 -10.82 11.92
CA SER A 57 8.93 -11.06 13.27
C SER A 57 7.65 -10.25 13.50
N ASN A 58 7.51 -9.63 14.67
CA ASN A 58 6.48 -8.63 14.94
C ASN A 58 6.77 -7.29 14.26
N TYR A 59 5.69 -6.53 14.02
CA TYR A 59 5.72 -5.15 13.53
C TYR A 59 4.89 -4.25 14.42
N THR A 60 5.04 -2.94 14.25
CA THR A 60 4.20 -1.95 14.91
C THR A 60 3.59 -1.05 13.85
N ILE A 61 2.27 -0.90 13.91
CA ILE A 61 1.49 0.04 13.11
C ILE A 61 1.23 1.29 13.97
N THR A 62 1.73 2.42 13.51
CA THR A 62 1.39 3.74 14.06
C THR A 62 0.41 4.41 13.11
N PHE A 63 -0.77 4.76 13.60
CA PHE A 63 -1.81 5.44 12.83
C PHE A 63 -1.58 6.94 12.86
N ARG A 64 -1.70 7.59 11.70
CA ARG A 64 -1.52 9.04 11.59
C ARG A 64 -2.80 9.75 11.19
N ASP A 65 -3.13 10.80 11.91
CA ASP A 65 -4.34 11.59 11.75
C ASP A 65 -4.32 12.45 10.48
N HIS A 66 -5.38 13.22 10.28
CA HIS A 66 -5.49 14.21 9.20
C HIS A 66 -4.40 15.31 9.21
N ASN A 67 -3.68 15.47 10.32
CA ASN A 67 -2.54 16.39 10.45
C ASN A 67 -1.19 15.68 10.28
N TRP A 68 -1.19 14.41 9.87
CA TRP A 68 -0.01 13.56 9.72
C TRP A 68 0.78 13.37 11.03
N LYS A 69 0.08 13.46 12.16
CA LYS A 69 0.60 13.20 13.50
C LYS A 69 0.13 11.84 13.98
N ASN A 70 0.95 11.18 14.80
CA ASN A 70 0.58 9.91 15.39
C ASN A 70 -0.65 10.09 16.30
N ILE A 71 -1.60 9.17 16.21
CA ILE A 71 -2.75 9.11 17.12
C ILE A 71 -2.26 8.49 18.44
N GLU A 72 -2.23 9.27 19.51
CA GLU A 72 -1.65 8.86 20.78
C GLU A 72 -2.38 7.66 21.40
N GLY A 73 -1.60 6.69 21.91
CA GLY A 73 -2.13 5.51 22.58
C GLY A 73 -2.79 4.48 21.68
N GLN A 74 -2.67 4.61 20.35
CA GLN A 74 -3.30 3.71 19.38
C GLN A 74 -2.31 2.83 18.61
N ASP A 75 -1.02 2.86 18.95
CA ASP A 75 -0.03 1.99 18.31
C ASP A 75 -0.42 0.51 18.48
N LEU A 76 -0.33 -0.25 17.39
CA LEU A 76 -0.75 -1.65 17.36
C LEU A 76 0.41 -2.54 16.93
N ASP A 77 0.83 -3.42 17.85
CA ASP A 77 1.75 -4.50 17.51
C ASP A 77 1.03 -5.62 16.75
N THR A 78 1.60 -6.07 15.66
CA THR A 78 1.04 -7.10 14.79
C THR A 78 2.02 -8.24 14.56
N ASP A 79 1.48 -9.39 14.15
CA ASP A 79 2.21 -10.60 13.82
C ASP A 79 3.13 -11.06 14.98
N ARG A 80 2.59 -10.97 16.21
CA ARG A 80 3.34 -11.19 17.46
C ARG A 80 3.80 -12.64 17.68
N LYS A 81 3.25 -13.60 16.93
CA LYS A 81 3.67 -15.00 16.93
C LYS A 81 4.39 -15.28 15.61
N GLU A 82 5.56 -15.89 15.70
CA GLU A 82 6.34 -16.24 14.51
C GLU A 82 5.61 -17.25 13.63
N PHE A 83 5.72 -17.05 12.32
CA PHE A 83 5.25 -18.00 11.30
C PHE A 83 6.45 -18.54 10.54
N ASN A 84 6.80 -19.81 10.80
CA ASN A 84 8.04 -20.41 10.28
C ASN A 84 7.96 -20.88 8.82
N ALA A 85 6.77 -20.84 8.19
CA ALA A 85 6.55 -21.34 6.83
C ALA A 85 6.47 -20.25 5.76
N GLY A 86 6.82 -18.99 6.07
CA GLY A 86 6.79 -17.90 5.09
C GLY A 86 6.90 -16.51 5.71
N HIS A 87 6.28 -15.52 5.06
CA HIS A 87 6.21 -14.16 5.57
C HIS A 87 5.25 -14.08 6.77
N ASN A 88 5.74 -13.60 7.91
CA ASN A 88 4.93 -13.44 9.13
C ASN A 88 4.13 -12.14 9.08
N ILE A 89 3.12 -12.05 8.21
CA ILE A 89 2.48 -10.77 7.84
C ILE A 89 0.95 -10.80 7.86
N ARG A 90 0.35 -11.86 8.40
CA ARG A 90 -1.08 -12.14 8.28
C ARG A 90 -1.94 -11.01 8.85
N GLU A 91 -1.62 -10.54 10.05
CA GLU A 91 -2.36 -9.47 10.71
C GLU A 91 -2.08 -8.12 10.03
N THR A 92 -0.80 -7.80 9.81
CA THR A 92 -0.41 -6.51 9.20
C THR A 92 -0.98 -6.36 7.79
N LYS A 93 -0.88 -7.41 6.96
CA LYS A 93 -1.38 -7.37 5.58
C LYS A 93 -2.89 -7.27 5.53
N ALA A 94 -3.61 -7.93 6.44
CA ALA A 94 -5.06 -7.78 6.55
C ALA A 94 -5.44 -6.32 6.85
N ILE A 95 -4.75 -5.65 7.78
CA ILE A 95 -4.98 -4.23 8.10
C ILE A 95 -4.66 -3.32 6.91
N ILE A 96 -3.53 -3.54 6.23
CA ILE A 96 -3.16 -2.79 5.01
C ILE A 96 -4.24 -2.92 3.95
N ALA A 97 -4.72 -4.13 3.69
CA ALA A 97 -5.71 -4.38 2.66
C ALA A 97 -7.07 -3.79 3.01
N ALA A 98 -7.49 -3.87 4.29
CA ALA A 98 -8.71 -3.22 4.76
C ALA A 98 -8.62 -1.70 4.65
N PHE A 99 -7.49 -1.10 5.06
CA PHE A 99 -7.26 0.34 4.98
C PHE A 99 -7.21 0.84 3.53
N ALA A 100 -6.50 0.14 2.65
CA ALA A 100 -6.50 0.43 1.21
C ALA A 100 -7.91 0.31 0.64
N ARG A 101 -8.68 -0.71 1.07
CA ARG A 101 -10.08 -0.91 0.70
C ARG A 101 -11.00 0.22 1.10
N HIS A 102 -10.83 0.73 2.30
CA HIS A 102 -11.54 1.90 2.79
C HIS A 102 -11.20 3.15 1.96
N LYS A 103 -9.91 3.48 1.85
CA LYS A 103 -9.44 4.74 1.27
C LYS A 103 -9.55 4.83 -0.25
N LEU A 104 -9.31 3.72 -0.96
CA LEU A 104 -9.48 3.68 -2.42
C LEU A 104 -10.95 3.51 -2.84
N THR A 105 -11.83 3.20 -1.88
CA THR A 105 -13.27 3.00 -2.05
C THR A 105 -13.63 1.75 -2.86
N ALA A 106 -14.94 1.49 -2.94
CA ALA A 106 -15.49 0.30 -3.58
C ALA A 106 -15.39 0.36 -5.11
N ASP A 107 -15.25 1.56 -5.68
CA ASP A 107 -15.24 1.80 -7.12
C ASP A 107 -13.83 1.80 -7.71
N PHE A 108 -12.80 1.61 -6.89
CA PHE A 108 -11.45 1.35 -7.38
C PHE A 108 -11.38 0.02 -8.14
N PRO A 109 -10.64 -0.10 -9.24
CA PRO A 109 -9.82 0.94 -9.87
C PRO A 109 -10.55 1.73 -10.97
N ALA A 110 -11.86 1.55 -11.16
CA ALA A 110 -12.62 2.26 -12.19
C ALA A 110 -12.67 3.79 -11.94
N ASN A 111 -12.53 4.23 -10.70
CA ASN A 111 -12.58 5.63 -10.29
C ASN A 111 -11.22 6.37 -10.31
N LEU A 112 -10.16 5.80 -10.90
CA LEU A 112 -8.80 6.39 -10.91
C LEU A 112 -8.76 7.88 -11.32
N ASP A 113 -9.53 8.26 -12.35
CA ASP A 113 -9.52 9.63 -12.88
C ASP A 113 -10.38 10.61 -12.08
N THR A 114 -11.19 10.11 -11.12
CA THR A 114 -12.05 10.92 -10.23
C THR A 114 -11.65 10.82 -8.76
N LEU A 115 -10.68 9.95 -8.44
CA LEU A 115 -10.23 9.70 -7.09
C LEU A 115 -9.65 10.97 -6.46
N GLN A 116 -10.01 11.23 -5.20
CA GLN A 116 -9.53 12.38 -4.43
C GLN A 116 -9.21 11.98 -2.99
N LEU A 117 -7.92 12.04 -2.63
CA LEU A 117 -7.45 11.80 -1.27
C LEU A 117 -5.99 12.27 -1.08
N PRO A 118 -5.58 12.53 0.18
CA PRO A 118 -4.18 12.58 0.55
C PRO A 118 -3.47 11.24 0.26
N LEU A 119 -2.21 11.31 -0.17
CA LEU A 119 -1.39 10.15 -0.50
C LEU A 119 -0.15 10.01 0.39
N ASP A 120 0.51 11.11 0.70
CA ASP A 120 1.77 11.16 1.44
C ASP A 120 2.00 12.59 1.96
N TYR A 121 2.91 12.75 2.92
CA TYR A 121 3.34 14.07 3.39
C TYR A 121 4.86 14.21 3.31
N SER A 122 5.31 15.17 2.50
CA SER A 122 6.71 15.52 2.42
C SER A 122 7.08 16.37 3.64
N TYR A 123 7.66 15.74 4.68
CA TYR A 123 8.15 16.46 5.86
C TYR A 123 9.21 17.52 5.52
N MET A 124 10.15 17.18 4.61
CA MET A 124 11.15 18.15 4.14
C MET A 124 10.53 19.31 3.36
N GLY A 125 9.51 19.01 2.54
CA GLY A 125 8.82 20.00 1.73
C GLY A 125 7.71 20.75 2.47
N LYS A 126 7.35 20.29 3.68
CA LYS A 126 6.17 20.70 4.45
C LYS A 126 4.90 20.79 3.60
N ARG A 127 4.65 19.75 2.81
CA ARG A 127 3.56 19.73 1.83
C ARG A 127 2.99 18.34 1.64
N GLU A 128 1.69 18.30 1.50
CA GLU A 128 0.94 17.09 1.20
C GLU A 128 1.07 16.74 -0.28
N ILE A 129 1.16 15.44 -0.54
CA ILE A 129 1.01 14.86 -1.86
C ILE A 129 -0.42 14.35 -1.95
N THR A 130 -1.15 14.77 -2.97
CA THR A 130 -2.57 14.43 -3.16
C THR A 130 -2.80 13.88 -4.55
N ILE A 131 -3.85 13.09 -4.71
CA ILE A 131 -4.48 12.86 -6.02
C ILE A 131 -5.81 13.60 -6.04
N LYS A 132 -6.11 14.26 -7.16
CA LYS A 132 -7.40 14.90 -7.42
C LYS A 132 -7.67 14.93 -8.91
N ASN A 133 -8.82 14.41 -9.33
CA ASN A 133 -9.28 14.45 -10.72
C ASN A 133 -8.21 14.00 -11.74
N GLY A 134 -7.58 12.86 -11.46
CA GLY A 134 -6.55 12.29 -12.34
C GLY A 134 -5.22 13.06 -12.36
N VAL A 135 -4.94 13.90 -11.35
CA VAL A 135 -3.66 14.59 -11.21
C VAL A 135 -3.07 14.29 -9.84
N ILE A 136 -1.82 13.86 -9.81
CA ILE A 136 -1.02 13.76 -8.57
C ILE A 136 -0.22 15.05 -8.42
N SER A 137 -0.38 15.73 -7.29
CA SER A 137 0.32 16.98 -6.98
C SER A 137 1.14 16.84 -5.71
N ASN A 138 2.34 17.43 -5.69
CA ASN A 138 3.11 17.66 -4.46
C ASN A 138 3.16 19.15 -4.05
N GLY A 139 2.26 19.97 -4.60
CA GLY A 139 2.21 21.43 -4.40
C GLY A 139 3.28 22.24 -5.15
N LYS A 140 4.21 21.59 -5.88
CA LYS A 140 5.13 22.26 -6.81
C LYS A 140 5.09 21.68 -8.21
N VAL A 141 4.88 20.37 -8.30
CA VAL A 141 4.80 19.62 -9.54
C VAL A 141 3.47 18.89 -9.54
N ASP A 142 2.77 19.03 -10.66
CA ASP A 142 1.53 18.34 -10.97
C ASP A 142 1.82 17.35 -12.10
N ILE A 143 1.39 16.10 -11.92
CA ILE A 143 1.54 15.04 -12.91
C ILE A 143 0.15 14.46 -13.19
N PRO A 144 -0.44 14.72 -14.36
CA PRO A 144 -1.58 13.97 -14.84
C PRO A 144 -1.27 12.47 -14.86
N ILE A 145 -2.14 11.65 -14.28
CA ILE A 145 -1.87 10.21 -14.11
C ILE A 145 -1.73 9.51 -15.45
N ASN A 146 -2.36 10.01 -16.52
CA ASN A 146 -2.24 9.48 -17.89
C ASN A 146 -0.88 9.82 -18.55
N GLU A 147 -0.05 10.66 -17.95
CA GLU A 147 1.31 10.96 -18.41
C GLU A 147 2.37 10.11 -17.71
N ILE A 148 2.01 9.34 -16.68
CA ILE A 148 2.94 8.43 -16.00
C ILE A 148 3.28 7.28 -16.95
N ARG A 149 4.59 7.07 -17.17
CA ARG A 149 5.12 6.07 -18.12
C ARG A 149 6.04 5.05 -17.48
N ARG A 150 6.56 5.34 -16.28
CA ARG A 150 7.37 4.38 -15.53
C ARG A 150 7.31 4.73 -14.05
N VAL A 151 7.22 3.71 -13.22
CA VAL A 151 7.36 3.83 -11.77
C VAL A 151 8.38 2.80 -11.32
N VAL A 152 9.38 3.24 -10.54
CA VAL A 152 10.40 2.35 -9.99
C VAL A 152 10.27 2.30 -8.48
N CYS A 153 10.19 1.10 -7.92
CA CYS A 153 10.27 0.91 -6.49
C CYS A 153 11.75 0.97 -6.05
N ALA A 154 12.08 1.94 -5.20
CA ALA A 154 13.41 2.09 -4.62
C ALA A 154 13.33 1.95 -3.10
N SER A 155 13.83 0.82 -2.58
CA SER A 155 13.94 0.52 -1.16
C SER A 155 15.38 0.66 -0.70
N ASN A 156 15.60 1.20 0.51
CA ASN A 156 16.91 1.24 1.16
C ASN A 156 16.87 0.61 2.57
N GLY A 157 15.85 -0.21 2.85
CA GLY A 157 15.65 -0.88 4.14
C GLY A 157 14.95 -0.05 5.22
N THR A 158 14.95 1.29 5.13
CA THR A 158 14.29 2.16 6.14
C THR A 158 13.09 2.91 5.59
N ILE A 159 13.21 3.52 4.41
CA ILE A 159 12.10 4.22 3.74
C ILE A 159 12.11 3.84 2.27
N SER A 160 11.02 3.21 1.83
CA SER A 160 10.86 2.89 0.41
C SER A 160 10.12 4.01 -0.31
N LYS A 161 10.59 4.34 -1.51
CA LYS A 161 10.03 5.39 -2.36
C LYS A 161 9.61 4.81 -3.70
N LEU A 162 8.52 5.34 -4.23
CA LEU A 162 8.06 5.14 -5.59
C LEU A 162 8.55 6.33 -6.42
N LEU A 163 9.44 6.05 -7.37
CA LEU A 163 10.05 7.03 -8.26
C LEU A 163 9.21 7.10 -9.53
N VAL A 164 8.50 8.22 -9.72
CA VAL A 164 7.54 8.41 -10.81
C VAL A 164 8.19 9.16 -11.97
N TYR A 165 8.01 8.64 -13.19
CA TYR A 165 8.56 9.18 -14.42
C TYR A 165 7.48 9.34 -15.49
N LYS A 166 7.53 10.47 -16.21
CA LYS A 166 6.72 10.77 -17.40
C LYS A 166 7.27 10.18 -18.69
N GLU A 167 8.50 9.64 -18.65
CA GLU A 167 9.18 9.04 -19.79
C GLU A 167 9.47 7.56 -19.51
N GLU A 168 9.24 6.69 -20.50
CA GLU A 168 9.57 5.26 -20.39
C GLU A 168 11.07 5.02 -20.26
N LYS A 169 11.87 5.79 -21.00
CA LYS A 169 13.33 5.77 -20.98
C LYS A 169 13.86 7.20 -20.89
N PRO A 170 14.99 7.43 -20.19
CA PRO A 170 15.53 8.78 -20.06
C PRO A 170 15.91 9.33 -21.45
N SER A 171 15.24 10.42 -21.86
CA SER A 171 15.43 11.02 -23.19
C SER A 171 16.74 11.82 -23.31
N SER A 172 17.21 12.45 -22.24
CA SER A 172 18.38 13.33 -22.24
C SER A 172 19.62 12.71 -21.60
N PHE A 173 20.82 13.14 -22.02
CA PHE A 173 22.09 12.69 -21.43
C PHE A 173 22.16 12.93 -19.91
N LEU A 174 21.67 14.08 -19.43
CA LEU A 174 21.59 14.38 -18.00
C LEU A 174 20.60 13.45 -17.27
N LYS A 175 19.42 13.18 -17.83
CA LYS A 175 18.49 12.20 -17.25
C LYS A 175 19.05 10.77 -17.31
N LYS A 176 19.87 10.42 -18.32
CA LYS A 176 20.56 9.12 -18.39
C LYS A 176 21.62 8.97 -17.29
N ILE A 177 22.32 10.06 -16.94
CA ILE A 177 23.36 10.05 -15.90
C ILE A 177 22.75 10.03 -14.49
N PHE A 178 21.68 10.80 -14.26
CA PHE A 178 21.13 11.00 -12.91
C PHE A 178 19.80 10.28 -12.64
N ASP A 179 19.16 9.69 -13.67
CA ASP A 179 17.83 9.02 -13.66
C ASP A 179 16.84 9.66 -12.67
N SER A 180 16.76 10.99 -12.70
CA SER A 180 16.00 11.75 -11.71
C SER A 180 14.50 11.65 -12.00
N PRO A 181 13.70 11.19 -11.03
CA PRO A 181 12.26 11.09 -11.22
C PRO A 181 11.59 12.45 -11.24
N ASP A 182 10.47 12.54 -11.96
CA ASP A 182 9.62 13.73 -12.00
C ASP A 182 8.91 13.95 -10.65
N MET A 183 8.61 12.86 -9.91
CA MET A 183 8.13 12.92 -8.53
C MET A 183 8.61 11.72 -7.70
N LYS A 184 8.84 11.95 -6.39
CA LYS A 184 9.11 10.89 -5.41
C LYS A 184 7.96 10.85 -4.43
N ILE A 185 7.37 9.67 -4.26
CA ILE A 185 6.24 9.43 -3.33
C ILE A 185 6.66 8.33 -2.36
N THR A 186 6.30 8.45 -1.08
CA THR A 186 6.52 7.35 -0.11
C THR A 186 5.69 6.14 -0.49
N LEU A 187 6.30 4.96 -0.43
CA LEU A 187 5.56 3.70 -0.51
C LEU A 187 4.76 3.51 0.77
N ASN A 188 3.45 3.35 0.65
CA ASN A 188 2.56 3.01 1.75
C ASN A 188 1.37 2.16 1.24
N ALA A 189 0.40 1.91 2.12
CA ALA A 189 -0.79 1.10 1.84
C ALA A 189 -1.65 1.62 0.69
N ILE A 190 -1.61 2.92 0.39
CA ILE A 190 -2.44 3.57 -0.65
C ILE A 190 -1.63 3.77 -1.93
N THR A 191 -0.42 4.32 -1.81
CA THR A 191 0.36 4.77 -2.97
C THR A 191 0.82 3.62 -3.85
N LEU A 192 1.09 2.45 -3.27
CA LEU A 192 1.54 1.29 -4.03
C LEU A 192 0.44 0.73 -4.95
N PRO A 193 -0.75 0.30 -4.46
CA PRO A 193 -1.80 -0.19 -5.35
C PRO A 193 -2.30 0.87 -6.33
N LEU A 194 -2.31 2.15 -5.93
CA LEU A 194 -2.66 3.27 -6.80
C LEU A 194 -1.70 3.40 -7.99
N LEU A 195 -0.39 3.48 -7.73
CA LEU A 195 0.61 3.65 -8.78
C LEU A 195 0.78 2.39 -9.63
N GLU A 196 0.62 1.20 -9.05
CA GLU A 196 0.59 -0.06 -9.80
C GLU A 196 -0.56 -0.04 -10.83
N SER A 197 -1.76 0.38 -10.41
CA SER A 197 -2.91 0.48 -11.29
C SER A 197 -2.69 1.52 -12.40
N ILE A 198 -2.16 2.69 -12.06
CA ILE A 198 -1.92 3.77 -13.03
C ILE A 198 -0.87 3.36 -14.07
N VAL A 199 0.28 2.85 -13.64
CA VAL A 199 1.37 2.55 -14.59
C VAL A 199 1.02 1.33 -15.45
N THR A 200 0.37 0.31 -14.88
CA THR A 200 -0.09 -0.85 -15.64
C THR A 200 -1.15 -0.44 -16.65
N ARG A 201 -2.12 0.41 -16.25
CA ARG A 201 -3.13 0.96 -17.17
C ARG A 201 -2.51 1.70 -18.35
N ASN A 202 -1.47 2.50 -18.09
CA ASN A 202 -0.89 3.35 -19.12
C ASN A 202 0.09 2.62 -20.05
N THR A 203 0.71 1.54 -19.59
CA THR A 203 1.87 0.95 -20.27
C THR A 203 1.75 -0.55 -20.52
N GLY A 204 0.78 -1.23 -19.89
CA GLY A 204 0.72 -2.69 -19.83
C GLY A 204 1.77 -3.32 -18.90
N HIS A 205 2.60 -2.52 -18.24
CA HIS A 205 3.63 -2.97 -17.33
C HIS A 205 3.46 -2.32 -15.95
N GLY A 206 3.61 -3.12 -14.90
CA GLY A 206 3.53 -2.67 -13.52
C GLY A 206 4.75 -1.87 -13.06
N ILE A 207 4.79 -1.57 -11.78
CA ILE A 207 5.94 -0.97 -11.12
C ILE A 207 7.18 -1.85 -11.33
N ASP A 208 8.30 -1.20 -11.62
CA ASP A 208 9.60 -1.86 -11.68
C ASP A 208 10.12 -2.15 -10.26
N PHE A 209 10.05 -3.42 -9.87
CA PHE A 209 10.58 -3.94 -8.60
C PHE A 209 12.00 -4.52 -8.73
N THR A 210 12.70 -4.35 -9.86
CA THR A 210 14.01 -4.98 -10.07
C THR A 210 15.13 -4.41 -9.20
N ARG A 211 14.92 -3.25 -8.55
CA ARG A 211 15.90 -2.68 -7.63
C ARG A 211 15.79 -3.33 -6.24
N GLY A 212 16.87 -3.97 -5.84
CA GLY A 212 17.07 -4.48 -4.48
C GLY A 212 17.24 -3.39 -3.42
N ASN A 213 17.43 -3.80 -2.17
CA ASN A 213 17.58 -2.89 -1.02
C ASN A 213 19.01 -2.33 -0.86
N GLY A 214 19.94 -2.68 -1.75
CA GLY A 214 21.35 -2.29 -1.69
C GLY A 214 22.20 -3.07 -0.68
N PHE A 215 21.62 -4.05 0.00
CA PHE A 215 22.29 -4.91 0.98
C PHE A 215 22.20 -6.37 0.53
N ASP A 216 21.17 -7.09 0.99
CA ASP A 216 21.02 -8.53 0.85
C ASP A 216 19.92 -8.94 -0.15
N GLN A 217 18.98 -8.05 -0.45
CA GLN A 217 17.88 -8.33 -1.36
C GLN A 217 18.19 -7.84 -2.76
N LYS A 218 18.07 -8.74 -3.75
CA LYS A 218 18.37 -8.48 -5.16
C LYS A 218 17.30 -7.65 -5.86
N ASP A 219 16.06 -7.78 -5.41
CA ASP A 219 14.88 -7.11 -5.93
C ASP A 219 13.96 -6.70 -4.79
N SER A 220 12.90 -5.97 -5.15
CA SER A 220 11.87 -5.48 -4.24
C SER A 220 10.58 -6.30 -4.28
N ASN A 221 10.61 -7.55 -4.79
CA ASN A 221 9.39 -8.34 -4.95
C ASN A 221 8.68 -8.67 -3.62
N TYR A 222 9.41 -8.69 -2.52
CA TYR A 222 8.86 -8.83 -1.17
C TYR A 222 7.84 -7.72 -0.81
N ILE A 223 7.90 -6.57 -1.49
CA ILE A 223 6.94 -5.47 -1.33
C ILE A 223 5.58 -5.85 -1.93
N ILE A 224 5.57 -6.57 -3.06
CA ILE A 224 4.34 -7.12 -3.65
C ILE A 224 3.68 -8.07 -2.65
N ILE A 225 4.47 -9.00 -2.08
CA ILE A 225 4.01 -9.94 -1.05
C ILE A 225 3.38 -9.22 0.14
N ARG A 226 3.93 -8.08 0.54
CA ARG A 226 3.52 -7.37 1.77
C ARG A 226 2.34 -6.42 1.56
N TYR A 227 2.32 -5.68 0.46
CA TYR A 227 1.37 -4.57 0.30
C TYR A 227 0.29 -4.82 -0.76
N LEU A 228 0.52 -5.67 -1.76
CA LEU A 228 -0.45 -5.86 -2.85
C LEU A 228 -1.35 -7.07 -2.58
N ASP A 229 -2.62 -6.93 -2.97
CA ASP A 229 -3.61 -8.00 -3.04
C ASP A 229 -4.20 -8.00 -4.45
N SER A 230 -4.32 -9.16 -5.09
CA SER A 230 -4.83 -9.25 -6.46
C SER A 230 -6.25 -8.69 -6.60
N GLY A 231 -7.06 -8.74 -5.52
CA GLY A 231 -8.41 -8.20 -5.47
C GLY A 231 -8.48 -6.69 -5.70
N PHE A 232 -7.38 -5.96 -5.47
CA PHE A 232 -7.32 -4.52 -5.72
C PHE A 232 -7.59 -4.13 -7.18
N PHE A 233 -7.26 -5.03 -8.11
CA PHE A 233 -7.32 -4.75 -9.54
C PHE A 233 -8.58 -5.33 -10.22
N LEU A 234 -9.43 -6.01 -9.46
CA LEU A 234 -10.66 -6.65 -9.95
C LEU A 234 -11.88 -5.80 -9.61
N GLU A 235 -12.96 -5.94 -10.38
CA GLU A 235 -14.27 -5.36 -10.04
C GLU A 235 -14.91 -6.09 -8.84
N LYS A 236 -16.04 -5.55 -8.34
CA LYS A 236 -16.75 -6.12 -7.18
C LYS A 236 -17.23 -7.56 -7.40
N ASP A 237 -17.51 -7.93 -8.64
CA ASP A 237 -17.90 -9.29 -9.04
C ASP A 237 -16.69 -10.23 -9.24
N GLY A 238 -15.47 -9.74 -9.00
CA GLY A 238 -14.23 -10.47 -9.16
C GLY A 238 -13.70 -10.52 -10.60
N THR A 239 -14.32 -9.80 -11.54
CA THR A 239 -13.88 -9.79 -12.94
C THR A 239 -12.80 -8.74 -13.19
N ALA A 240 -11.93 -8.99 -14.18
CA ALA A 240 -11.07 -7.98 -14.77
C ALA A 240 -11.66 -7.57 -16.12
N THR A 241 -12.14 -6.32 -16.25
CA THR A 241 -12.83 -5.85 -17.46
C THR A 241 -11.87 -5.36 -18.55
N THR A 242 -10.60 -5.16 -18.21
CA THR A 242 -9.55 -4.68 -19.10
C THR A 242 -8.29 -5.54 -19.00
N GLU A 243 -7.47 -5.56 -20.06
CA GLU A 243 -6.21 -6.33 -20.08
C GLU A 243 -5.20 -5.87 -19.02
N TRP A 244 -5.18 -4.57 -18.70
CA TRP A 244 -4.26 -4.07 -17.68
C TRP A 244 -4.68 -4.53 -16.27
N GLN A 245 -5.99 -4.59 -15.98
CA GLN A 245 -6.50 -5.13 -14.70
C GLN A 245 -6.10 -6.58 -14.53
N LYS A 246 -6.30 -7.38 -15.60
CA LYS A 246 -5.88 -8.78 -15.63
C LYS A 246 -4.39 -8.92 -15.39
N THR A 247 -3.58 -8.11 -16.09
CA THR A 247 -2.11 -8.13 -15.95
C THR A 247 -1.67 -7.82 -14.51
N ALA A 248 -2.25 -6.79 -13.87
CA ALA A 248 -1.90 -6.43 -12.49
C ALA A 248 -2.35 -7.50 -11.48
N ALA A 249 -3.59 -8.01 -11.64
CA ALA A 249 -4.15 -9.05 -10.78
C ALA A 249 -3.32 -10.34 -10.87
N GLU A 250 -3.03 -10.83 -12.08
CA GLU A 250 -2.25 -12.06 -12.29
C GLU A 250 -0.80 -11.91 -11.81
N THR A 251 -0.17 -10.75 -12.04
CA THR A 251 1.20 -10.50 -11.57
C THR A 251 1.28 -10.51 -10.04
N THR A 252 0.29 -9.94 -9.37
CA THR A 252 0.19 -9.97 -7.90
C THR A 252 -0.12 -11.39 -7.39
N ALA A 253 -1.09 -12.07 -8.00
CA ALA A 253 -1.53 -13.41 -7.58
C ALA A 253 -0.43 -14.47 -7.68
N LYS A 254 0.53 -14.33 -8.61
CA LYS A 254 1.69 -15.24 -8.76
C LYS A 254 2.52 -15.39 -7.48
N PHE A 255 2.49 -14.39 -6.59
CA PHE A 255 3.19 -14.48 -5.32
C PHE A 255 2.46 -15.36 -4.29
N ASN A 256 1.17 -15.63 -4.48
CA ASN A 256 0.34 -16.46 -3.60
C ASN A 256 0.28 -15.96 -2.15
N TYR A 257 0.18 -14.63 -1.98
CA TYR A 257 0.08 -13.97 -0.68
C TYR A 257 -1.18 -13.08 -0.55
N ASP A 258 -2.18 -13.24 -1.41
CA ASP A 258 -3.47 -12.53 -1.23
C ASP A 258 -4.03 -12.79 0.17
N VAL A 259 -4.68 -11.78 0.76
CA VAL A 259 -5.23 -11.86 2.12
C VAL A 259 -6.14 -13.08 2.26
N LYS A 260 -7.00 -13.35 1.27
CA LYS A 260 -7.86 -14.54 1.27
C LYS A 260 -7.09 -15.85 1.45
N THR A 261 -5.88 -15.95 0.92
CA THR A 261 -5.01 -17.12 1.02
C THR A 261 -4.35 -17.21 2.39
N LEU A 262 -4.05 -16.06 3.02
CA LEU A 262 -3.45 -15.99 4.34
C LEU A 262 -4.45 -16.22 5.48
N LEU A 263 -5.75 -16.10 5.22
CA LEU A 263 -6.78 -16.26 6.23
C LEU A 263 -7.26 -17.71 6.42
N VAL A 264 -6.90 -18.61 5.51
CA VAL A 264 -7.22 -20.05 5.56
C VAL A 264 -6.43 -20.76 6.66
#